data_AF-A0A536AH50-F1
#
_entry.id   AF-A0A536AH50-F1
#
_cell.length_a   1.000
_cell.length_b   1.000
_cell.length_c   1.000
_cell.angle_alpha   90.00
_cell.angle_beta   90.00
_cell.angle_gamma   90.00
#
_symmetry.space_group_name_H-M   'P 1'
#
loop_
_entity.id
_entity.type
_entity.pdbx_description
1 polymer ?
#
loop_
_entity_poly.entity_id
_entity_poly.type
_entity_poly.pdbx_seq_one_letter_code
_entity_poly.pdbx_strand_id
1 'polypeptide(L)'
;MTGADLAAVYPEIIVTAVALIVLVADAILDRRRAAFALPILTIAGLIVALAAVFNVVPAAQYFRGFVTIDAFTSFFRAVFIILAIFAAAVSPAYLGRRGVPAGEYYAIICFST
;
A
#
# COMPACT_ATOMS: atom_id res chain seq x y z
N MET A 1 1.07 21.09 -13.86
CA MET A 1 0.49 19.95 -13.13
C MET A 1 -0.99 20.24 -13.01
N THR A 2 -1.80 19.50 -13.75
CA THR A 2 -3.26 19.58 -13.65
C THR A 2 -3.73 18.67 -12.51
N GLY A 3 -4.89 18.92 -11.93
CA GLY A 3 -5.44 18.04 -10.88
C GLY A 3 -5.62 16.58 -11.33
N ALA A 4 -5.76 16.36 -12.64
CA ALA A 4 -5.83 15.04 -13.25
C ALA A 4 -4.49 14.29 -13.22
N ASP A 5 -3.35 15.00 -13.31
CA ASP A 5 -2.02 14.37 -13.17
C ASP A 5 -1.86 13.76 -11.78
N LEU A 6 -2.27 14.48 -10.74
CA LEU A 6 -2.19 13.96 -9.37
C LEU A 6 -3.15 12.79 -9.15
N ALA A 7 -4.32 12.83 -9.79
CA ALA A 7 -5.30 11.75 -9.71
C ALA A 7 -4.79 10.42 -10.28
N ALA A 8 -3.90 10.48 -11.26
CA ALA A 8 -3.30 9.31 -11.92
C ALA A 8 -2.41 8.45 -11.00
N VAL A 9 -1.89 9.05 -9.92
CA VAL A 9 -0.90 8.43 -9.01
C VAL A 9 -1.45 8.36 -7.56
N TYR A 10 -2.76 8.57 -7.37
CA TYR A 10 -3.38 8.46 -6.04
C TYR A 10 -3.15 7.12 -5.36
N PRO A 11 -3.32 5.96 -6.02
CA PRO A 11 -3.10 4.66 -5.39
C PRO A 11 -1.69 4.55 -4.80
N GLU A 12 -0.67 4.94 -5.57
CA GLU A 12 0.74 4.89 -5.14
C GLU A 12 1.03 5.85 -3.99
N ILE A 13 0.46 7.06 -4.02
CA ILE A 13 0.59 8.02 -2.92
C ILE A 13 -0.01 7.44 -1.65
N ILE A 14 -1.17 6.80 -1.73
CA ILE A 14 -1.84 6.18 -0.58
C ILE A 14 -0.99 5.04 -0.03
N VAL A 15 -0.51 4.12 -0.88
CA VAL A 15 0.34 3.00 -0.44
C VAL A 15 1.62 3.51 0.24
N THR A 16 2.26 4.54 -0.33
CA THR A 16 3.46 5.16 0.23
C THR A 16 3.17 5.81 1.58
N ALA A 17 2.05 6.54 1.70
CA ALA A 17 1.63 7.15 2.95
C ALA A 17 1.34 6.09 4.03
N VAL A 18 0.69 4.99 3.66
CA VAL A 18 0.44 3.84 4.55
C VAL A 18 1.76 3.25 5.04
N ALA A 19 2.74 3.05 4.15
CA ALA A 19 4.07 2.56 4.52
C ALA A 19 4.76 3.45 5.57
N LEU A 20 4.69 4.78 5.39
CA LEU A 20 5.26 5.74 6.33
C LEU A 20 4.51 5.73 7.67
N ILE A 21 3.18 5.66 7.66
CA ILE A 21 2.37 5.57 8.88
C ILE A 21 2.70 4.29 9.65
N VAL A 22 2.87 3.16 8.95
CA VAL A 22 3.28 1.88 9.56
C VAL A 22 4.63 2.02 10.25
N LEU A 23 5.63 2.66 9.62
CA LEU A 23 6.94 2.90 10.23
C LEU A 23 6.87 3.78 11.47
N VAL A 24 6.13 4.90 11.38
CA VAL A 24 5.95 5.81 12.51
C VAL A 24 5.19 5.13 13.65
N ALA A 25 4.16 4.34 13.33
CA ALA A 25 3.41 3.58 14.31
C ALA A 25 4.29 2.53 15.02
N ASP A 26 5.14 1.80 14.30
CA ASP A 26 6.07 0.84 14.88
C ASP A 26 7.10 1.51 15.80
N ALA A 27 7.55 2.73 15.47
CA ALA A 27 8.47 3.50 16.30
C ALA A 27 7.84 3.98 17.63
N ILE A 28 6.51 4.13 17.69
CA ILE A 28 5.79 4.66 18.87
C ILE A 28 5.19 3.52 19.72
N LEU A 29 4.77 2.41 19.10
CA LEU A 29 4.06 1.32 19.79
C LEU A 29 5.01 0.31 20.43
N ASP A 30 4.65 -0.18 21.61
CA ASP A 30 5.28 -1.35 22.20
C ASP A 30 5.13 -2.59 21.30
N ARG A 31 6.15 -3.47 21.31
CA ARG A 31 6.22 -4.71 20.50
C ARG A 31 4.92 -5.54 20.50
N ARG A 32 4.26 -5.64 21.67
CA ARG A 32 3.01 -6.39 21.82
C ARG A 32 1.84 -5.72 21.10
N ARG A 33 1.73 -4.39 21.15
CA ARG A 33 0.67 -3.63 20.45
C ARG A 33 0.94 -3.59 18.96
N ALA A 34 2.20 -3.39 18.56
CA ALA A 34 2.63 -3.38 17.17
C ALA A 34 2.26 -4.70 16.44
N ALA A 35 2.44 -5.85 17.10
CA ALA A 35 2.11 -7.16 16.54
C ALA A 35 0.63 -7.32 16.13
N PHE A 36 -0.30 -6.66 16.83
CA PHE A 36 -1.73 -6.72 16.51
C PHE A 36 -2.21 -5.53 15.68
N ALA A 37 -1.68 -4.33 15.91
CA ALA A 37 -2.15 -3.10 15.28
C ALA A 37 -1.61 -2.92 13.84
N LEU A 38 -0.34 -3.24 13.59
CA LEU A 38 0.30 -3.01 12.30
C LEU A 38 -0.29 -3.82 11.14
N PRO A 39 -0.62 -5.12 11.28
CA PRO A 39 -1.27 -5.86 10.21
C PRO A 39 -2.62 -5.25 9.83
N ILE A 40 -3.43 -4.87 10.84
CA ILE A 40 -4.75 -4.29 10.65
C ILE A 40 -4.63 -2.93 9.94
N LEU A 41 -3.71 -2.08 10.39
CA LEU A 41 -3.45 -0.76 9.79
C LEU A 41 -3.00 -0.90 8.34
N THR A 42 -2.06 -1.81 8.07
CA THR A 42 -1.53 -2.07 6.72
C THR A 42 -2.64 -2.54 5.78
N ILE A 43 -3.43 -3.54 6.19
CA ILE A 43 -4.54 -4.07 5.39
C ILE A 43 -5.60 -3.00 5.14
N ALA A 44 -5.98 -2.23 6.17
CA ALA A 44 -6.94 -1.14 6.02
C ALA A 44 -6.45 -0.08 5.01
N GLY A 45 -5.16 0.29 5.09
CA GLY A 45 -4.55 1.22 4.14
C GLY A 45 -4.52 0.70 2.71
N LEU A 46 -4.18 -0.58 2.52
CA LEU A 46 -4.19 -1.22 1.20
C LEU A 46 -5.60 -1.34 0.61
N ILE A 47 -6.63 -1.55 1.43
CA ILE A 47 -8.04 -1.54 0.97
C ILE A 47 -8.41 -0.14 0.46
N VAL A 48 -7.99 0.93 1.15
CA VAL A 48 -8.22 2.31 0.69
C VAL A 48 -7.47 2.58 -0.62
N ALA A 49 -6.23 2.11 -0.75
CA ALA A 49 -5.48 2.21 -2.01
C ALA A 49 -6.16 1.45 -3.15
N LEU A 50 -6.69 0.25 -2.90
CA LEU A 50 -7.42 -0.54 -3.88
C LEU A 50 -8.69 0.18 -4.35
N ALA A 51 -9.45 0.77 -3.43
CA ALA A 51 -10.62 1.58 -3.77
C ALA A 51 -10.25 2.78 -4.65
N ALA A 52 -9.07 3.38 -4.45
CA ALA A 52 -8.59 4.48 -5.27
C ALA A 52 -8.29 4.06 -6.72
N VAL A 53 -7.93 2.80 -6.98
CA VAL A 53 -7.73 2.29 -8.36
C VAL A 53 -9.03 2.32 -9.17
N PHE A 54 -10.19 2.14 -8.52
CA PHE A 54 -11.49 2.16 -9.18
C PHE A 54 -12.08 3.56 -9.39
N ASN A 55 -11.42 4.63 -8.91
CA ASN A 55 -11.83 5.97 -9.27
C ASN A 55 -11.67 6.19 -10.77
N VAL A 56 -12.67 6.80 -11.40
CA VAL A 56 -12.70 7.02 -12.85
C VAL A 56 -11.66 8.07 -13.22
N VAL A 57 -10.47 7.60 -13.57
CA VAL A 57 -9.41 8.40 -14.18
C VAL A 57 -9.42 8.12 -15.69
N PRO A 58 -9.53 9.16 -16.54
CA PRO A 58 -9.51 8.96 -17.99
C PRO A 58 -8.27 8.21 -18.44
N ALA A 59 -8.42 7.26 -19.35
CA ALA A 59 -7.28 6.60 -19.98
C ALA A 59 -6.51 7.64 -20.81
N ALA A 60 -5.31 7.97 -20.36
CA ALA A 60 -4.48 9.02 -20.94
C ALA A 60 -3.02 8.87 -20.49
N GLN A 61 -2.16 9.67 -21.11
CA GLN A 61 -0.81 9.90 -20.66
C GLN A 61 -0.78 11.10 -19.71
N TYR A 62 -0.25 10.88 -18.51
CA TYR A 62 -0.07 11.86 -17.46
C TYR A 62 1.41 12.17 -17.29
N PHE A 63 1.71 13.33 -16.68
CA PHE A 63 3.10 13.77 -16.45
C PHE A 63 3.95 13.73 -17.73
N ARG A 64 3.51 14.35 -18.82
CA ARG A 64 4.27 14.38 -20.10
C ARG A 64 4.67 12.98 -20.63
N GLY A 65 3.86 11.96 -20.34
CA GLY A 65 4.10 10.58 -20.81
C GLY A 65 4.90 9.70 -19.86
N PHE A 66 5.25 10.16 -18.66
CA PHE A 66 5.89 9.30 -17.65
C PHE A 66 4.94 8.24 -17.08
N VAL A 67 3.63 8.53 -17.06
CA VAL A 67 2.61 7.63 -16.54
C VAL A 67 1.54 7.44 -17.60
N THR A 68 1.27 6.20 -17.97
CA THR A 68 0.17 5.87 -18.89
C THR A 68 -0.88 5.10 -18.11
N ILE A 69 -2.13 5.54 -18.15
CA ILE A 69 -3.25 4.83 -17.53
C ILE A 69 -4.10 4.19 -18.62
N ASP A 70 -4.26 2.89 -18.51
CA ASP A 70 -5.12 2.06 -19.34
C ASP A 70 -5.68 0.89 -18.50
N ALA A 71 -6.51 0.04 -19.14
CA ALA A 71 -7.11 -1.11 -18.46
C ALA A 71 -6.05 -2.10 -17.95
N PHE A 72 -4.92 -2.25 -18.65
CA PHE A 72 -3.81 -3.11 -18.25
C PHE A 72 -3.14 -2.61 -16.97
N THR A 73 -2.79 -1.33 -16.92
CA THR A 73 -2.14 -0.70 -15.76
C THR A 73 -3.04 -0.75 -14.53
N SER A 74 -4.33 -0.42 -14.68
CA SER A 74 -5.30 -0.50 -13.58
C SER A 74 -5.50 -1.93 -13.08
N PHE A 75 -5.53 -2.92 -13.98
CA PHE A 75 -5.61 -4.33 -13.60
C PHE A 75 -4.39 -4.76 -12.77
N PHE A 76 -3.17 -4.48 -13.24
CA PHE A 76 -1.96 -4.87 -12.51
C PHE A 76 -1.79 -4.15 -11.17
N ARG A 77 -2.14 -2.85 -11.08
CA ARG A 77 -2.21 -2.12 -9.80
C ARG A 77 -3.13 -2.82 -8.81
N ALA A 78 -4.33 -3.21 -9.24
CA ALA A 78 -5.27 -3.93 -8.38
C ALA A 78 -4.70 -5.31 -7.95
N VAL A 79 -4.10 -6.05 -8.88
CA VAL A 79 -3.48 -7.36 -8.59
C VAL A 79 -2.35 -7.22 -7.55
N PHE A 80 -1.44 -6.26 -7.71
CA PHE A 80 -0.34 -6.07 -6.75
C PHE A 80 -0.84 -5.68 -5.37
N ILE A 81 -1.82 -4.77 -5.28
CA ILE A 81 -2.42 -4.40 -3.99
C ILE A 81 -3.11 -5.60 -3.33
N ILE A 82 -3.83 -6.42 -4.10
CA ILE A 82 -4.45 -7.65 -3.57
C ILE A 82 -3.40 -8.63 -3.05
N LEU A 83 -2.31 -8.85 -3.80
CA LEU A 83 -1.21 -9.70 -3.36
C LEU A 83 -0.55 -9.17 -2.08
N ALA A 84 -0.38 -7.86 -1.96
CA ALA A 84 0.14 -7.21 -0.76
C ALA A 84 -0.79 -7.41 0.45
N ILE A 85 -2.11 -7.32 0.26
CA ILE A 85 -3.10 -7.62 1.31
C ILE A 85 -2.96 -9.06 1.78
N PHE A 86 -2.85 -10.03 0.87
CA PHE A 86 -2.65 -11.43 1.23
C PHE A 86 -1.33 -11.65 1.98
N ALA A 87 -0.23 -11.05 1.50
CA ALA A 87 1.05 -11.13 2.17
C ALA A 87 0.96 -10.58 3.61
N ALA A 88 0.31 -9.43 3.79
CA ALA A 88 0.11 -8.81 5.09
C ALA A 88 -0.84 -9.60 6.01
N ALA A 89 -1.80 -10.34 5.45
CA ALA A 89 -2.71 -11.20 6.23
C ALA A 89 -2.04 -12.49 6.72
N VAL A 90 -1.12 -13.06 5.93
CA VAL A 90 -0.42 -14.32 6.27
C VAL A 90 0.78 -14.08 7.19
N SER A 91 1.41 -12.90 7.13
CA SER A 91 2.62 -12.58 7.87
C SER A 91 2.55 -12.60 9.40
N PRO A 92 1.43 -12.32 10.10
CA PRO A 92 1.42 -12.30 11.57
C PRO A 92 1.86 -13.63 12.19
N ALA A 93 1.40 -14.76 11.63
CA ALA A 93 1.78 -16.10 12.08
C ALA A 93 3.27 -16.39 11.87
N TYR A 94 3.87 -15.80 10.84
CA TYR A 94 5.29 -15.94 10.53
C TYR A 94 6.17 -15.03 11.41
N LEU A 95 5.80 -13.75 11.52
CA LEU A 95 6.51 -12.76 12.34
C LEU A 95 6.57 -13.17 13.81
N GLY A 96 5.47 -13.71 14.35
CA GLY A 96 5.43 -14.20 15.73
C GLY A 96 6.39 -15.36 16.01
N ARG A 97 6.64 -16.24 15.01
CA ARG A 97 7.56 -17.38 15.16
C ARG A 97 9.03 -16.98 15.01
N ARG A 98 9.31 -15.97 14.20
CA ARG A 98 10.69 -15.58 13.81
C ARG A 98 11.22 -14.36 14.54
N GLY A 99 10.39 -13.69 15.35
CA GLY A 99 10.79 -12.53 16.15
C GLY A 99 11.17 -11.29 15.33
N VAL A 100 10.82 -11.27 14.05
CA VAL A 100 11.17 -10.19 13.11
C VAL A 100 10.38 -8.91 13.45
N PRO A 101 10.99 -7.71 13.36
CA PRO A 101 10.27 -6.44 13.53
C PRO A 101 9.09 -6.34 12.55
N ALA A 102 7.89 -6.15 13.09
CA ALA A 102 6.67 -6.14 12.30
C ALA A 102 6.59 -4.90 11.40
N GLY A 103 6.96 -3.72 11.90
CA GLY A 103 6.90 -2.46 11.14
C GLY A 103 7.71 -2.49 9.86
N GLU A 104 9.01 -2.82 9.95
CA GLU A 104 9.89 -2.90 8.78
C GLU A 104 9.35 -3.86 7.72
N TYR A 105 8.84 -5.02 8.14
CA TYR A 105 8.27 -6.01 7.23
C TYR A 105 7.06 -5.47 6.46
N TYR A 106 6.09 -4.88 7.15
CA TYR A 106 4.90 -4.33 6.51
C TYR A 106 5.22 -3.10 5.65
N ALA A 107 6.17 -2.26 6.06
CA ALA A 107 6.61 -1.12 5.28
C ALA A 107 7.28 -1.55 3.97
N ILE A 108 8.14 -2.59 4.01
CA ILE A 108 8.78 -3.14 2.81
C ILE A 108 7.73 -3.71 1.85
N ILE A 109 6.70 -4.40 2.35
CA ILE A 109 5.59 -4.88 1.51
C ILE A 109 4.93 -3.70 0.78
N CYS A 110 4.55 -2.65 1.51
CA CYS A 110 3.91 -1.48 0.91
C CYS A 110 4.83 -0.78 -0.10
N PHE A 111 6.12 -0.57 0.19
CA PHE A 111 7.04 0.06 -0.76
C PHE A 111 7.33 -0.80 -2.00
N SER A 112 7.07 -2.10 -1.95
CA SER A 112 7.25 -3.01 -3.08
C SER A 112 5.99 -3.21 -3.94
N THR A 113 4.89 -2.55 -3.57
CA THR A 113 3.55 -2.66 -4.19
C THR A 113 3.28 -1.47 -5.10
#